data_AF-A0A7Y5JK19-F1
#
_entry.id   AF-A0A7Y5JK19-F1
#
_cell.length_a   1.000
_cell.length_b   1.000
_cell.length_c   1.000
_cell.angle_alpha   90.00
_cell.angle_beta   90.00
_cell.angle_gamma   90.00
#
_symmetry.space_group_name_H-M   'P 1'
#
loop_
_entity.id
_entity.type
_entity.pdbx_description
1 polymer ?
#
loop_
_entity_poly.entity_id
_entity_poly.type
_entity_poly.pdbx_seq_one_letter_code
_entity_poly.pdbx_strand_id
1 'polypeptide(L)'
;LRAALADLEAARLALSAAQLKEPAFVACVVNVARGLSANGFYADALEIIRLIDGELAAATRYDLACSQSRLATQWGESKVLRLGKDEAHRNEQEFAANSQPEAERARQKAQMIERAFETLELAFRAGYSNAAQASRDPDLNALHTDGRWPAFFARMEELVKSAPALPGPERAVVVLGFQADSQADRAGLKPFDVIWQVNGERVSDFGALRLALLKGRVGESLTLKVRRYKFTPEGDFLPQVGQDGKPLLDDQGFVRWACEEREVQIKRGTTRSLGFVVNASSGLGLGFIPAPYRP
;
A
#
# COMPACT_ATOMS: atom_id res chain seq x y z
N LEU A 1 18.01 7.97 -9.53
CA LEU A 1 17.07 7.99 -8.37
C LEU A 1 17.59 8.85 -7.23
N ARG A 2 18.81 8.68 -6.70
CA ARG A 2 19.29 9.55 -5.60
C ARG A 2 19.56 11.00 -5.99
N ALA A 3 20.00 11.26 -7.24
CA ALA A 3 20.02 12.62 -7.78
C ALA A 3 18.61 13.22 -7.83
N ALA A 4 17.64 12.48 -8.37
CA ALA A 4 16.22 12.86 -8.35
C ALA A 4 15.64 13.02 -6.92
N LEU A 5 16.15 12.28 -5.93
CA LEU A 5 15.78 12.46 -4.51
C LEU A 5 16.35 13.75 -3.93
N ALA A 6 17.60 14.09 -4.25
CA ALA A 6 18.18 15.37 -3.87
C ALA A 6 17.44 16.54 -4.54
N ASP A 7 17.04 16.38 -5.81
CA ASP A 7 16.19 17.33 -6.50
C ASP A 7 14.79 17.42 -5.85
N LEU A 8 14.25 16.30 -5.36
CA LEU A 8 12.98 16.26 -4.63
C LEU A 8 13.07 16.92 -3.25
N GLU A 9 14.17 16.74 -2.52
CA GLU A 9 14.43 17.40 -1.23
C GLU A 9 14.65 18.91 -1.41
N ALA A 10 15.40 19.31 -2.43
CA ALA A 10 15.57 20.71 -2.81
C ALA A 10 14.25 21.33 -3.26
N ALA A 11 13.46 20.61 -4.07
CA ALA A 11 12.10 21.01 -4.43
C ALA A 11 11.20 21.12 -3.20
N ARG A 12 11.31 20.22 -2.21
CA ARG A 12 10.54 20.29 -0.96
C ARG A 12 10.79 21.60 -0.21
N LEU A 13 12.04 22.05 -0.13
CA LEU A 13 12.37 23.33 0.51
C LEU A 13 11.72 24.53 -0.20
N ALA A 14 11.35 24.37 -1.48
CA ALA A 14 10.62 25.37 -2.25
C ALA A 14 9.09 25.19 -2.18
N LEU A 15 8.57 24.11 -1.59
CA LEU A 15 7.13 23.88 -1.43
C LEU A 15 6.62 24.54 -0.14
N SER A 16 5.48 25.22 -0.26
CA SER A 16 4.74 25.74 0.90
C SER A 16 4.11 24.61 1.73
N ALA A 17 3.83 24.88 3.01
CA ALA A 17 3.15 23.92 3.90
C ALA A 17 1.78 23.44 3.35
N ALA A 18 1.10 24.26 2.55
CA ALA A 18 -0.12 23.86 1.86
C ALA A 18 0.17 22.81 0.76
N GLN A 19 1.21 23.05 -0.06
CA GLN A 19 1.61 22.13 -1.12
C GLN A 19 2.09 20.76 -0.58
N LEU A 20 2.69 20.73 0.60
CA LEU A 20 3.09 19.47 1.26
C LEU A 20 1.91 18.63 1.77
N LYS A 21 0.72 19.24 1.85
CA LYS A 21 -0.54 18.61 2.27
C LYS A 21 -1.46 18.26 1.10
N GLU A 22 -1.14 18.73 -0.11
CA GLU A 22 -1.95 18.49 -1.30
C GLU A 22 -2.11 16.98 -1.55
N PRO A 23 -3.36 16.46 -1.70
CA PRO A 23 -3.60 15.03 -1.86
C PRO A 23 -2.80 14.38 -3.00
N ALA A 24 -2.62 15.09 -4.11
CA ALA A 24 -1.83 14.61 -5.25
C ALA A 24 -0.34 14.48 -4.91
N PHE A 25 0.22 15.42 -4.15
CA PHE A 25 1.59 15.36 -3.67
C PHE A 25 1.78 14.19 -2.70
N VAL A 26 0.88 14.06 -1.72
CA VAL A 26 0.88 12.95 -0.75
C VAL A 26 0.83 11.60 -1.47
N ALA A 27 -0.09 11.43 -2.42
CA ALA A 27 -0.22 10.20 -3.20
C ALA A 27 1.05 9.89 -4.01
N CYS A 28 1.67 10.90 -4.65
CA CYS A 28 2.91 10.74 -5.40
C CYS A 28 4.05 10.23 -4.50
N VAL A 29 4.27 10.90 -3.36
CA VAL A 29 5.33 10.54 -2.40
C VAL A 29 5.11 9.12 -1.85
N VAL A 30 3.87 8.76 -1.50
CA VAL A 30 3.52 7.40 -1.04
C VAL A 30 3.83 6.35 -2.11
N ASN A 31 3.51 6.61 -3.38
CA ASN A 31 3.78 5.67 -4.46
C ASN A 31 5.28 5.44 -4.68
N VAL A 32 6.09 6.51 -4.61
CA VAL A 32 7.55 6.40 -4.68
C VAL A 32 8.08 5.55 -3.51
N ALA A 33 7.64 5.84 -2.28
CA ALA A 33 8.06 5.09 -1.10
C ALA A 33 7.68 3.60 -1.15
N ARG A 34 6.48 3.28 -1.66
CA ARG A 34 6.06 1.89 -1.90
C ARG A 34 6.94 1.20 -2.93
N GLY A 35 7.27 1.89 -4.03
CA GLY A 35 8.19 1.38 -5.06
C GLY A 35 9.57 1.06 -4.50
N LEU A 36 10.12 1.93 -3.66
CA LEU A 36 11.39 1.69 -2.98
C LEU A 36 11.33 0.52 -2.00
N SER A 37 10.28 0.46 -1.18
CA SER A 37 10.07 -0.62 -0.21
C SER A 37 9.92 -1.98 -0.88
N ALA A 38 9.24 -2.05 -2.02
CA ALA A 38 9.10 -3.27 -2.81
C ALA A 38 10.45 -3.80 -3.33
N ASN A 39 11.44 -2.94 -3.47
CA ASN A 39 12.81 -3.26 -3.90
C ASN A 39 13.80 -3.36 -2.72
N GLY A 40 13.33 -3.29 -1.48
CA GLY A 40 14.15 -3.44 -0.28
C GLY A 40 14.90 -2.18 0.17
N PHE A 41 14.69 -1.03 -0.49
CA PHE A 41 15.26 0.27 -0.09
C PHE A 41 14.41 0.92 1.00
N TYR A 42 14.23 0.22 2.13
CA TYR A 42 13.34 0.68 3.20
C TYR A 42 13.85 1.97 3.86
N ALA A 43 15.16 2.11 4.06
CA ALA A 43 15.73 3.34 4.61
C ALA A 43 15.35 4.58 3.78
N ASP A 44 15.54 4.49 2.46
CA ASP A 44 15.22 5.61 1.56
C ASP A 44 13.70 5.81 1.40
N ALA A 45 12.89 4.75 1.44
CA ALA A 45 11.43 4.86 1.47
C ALA A 45 10.93 5.64 2.70
N LEU A 46 11.51 5.37 3.87
CA LEU A 46 11.19 6.06 5.12
C LEU A 46 11.69 7.51 5.13
N GLU A 47 12.81 7.81 4.47
CA GLU A 47 13.28 9.18 4.26
C GLU A 47 12.28 9.96 3.40
N ILE A 48 11.82 9.38 2.29
CA ILE A 48 10.87 10.00 1.36
C ILE A 48 9.51 10.27 2.02
N ILE A 49 9.00 9.36 2.85
CA ILE A 49 7.71 9.59 3.52
C ILE A 49 7.73 10.80 4.45
N ARG A 50 8.90 11.19 4.99
CA ARG A 50 9.03 12.40 5.83
C ARG A 50 8.85 13.71 5.07
N LEU A 51 8.79 13.66 3.74
CA LEU A 51 8.51 14.85 2.94
C LEU A 51 7.04 15.27 3.04
N ILE A 52 6.15 14.38 3.48
CA ILE A 52 4.72 14.63 3.66
C ILE A 52 4.49 15.34 5.01
N ASP A 53 3.68 16.40 5.01
CA ASP A 53 3.21 17.11 6.23
C ASP A 53 1.69 16.95 6.42
N GLY A 54 1.13 15.82 6.00
CA GLY A 54 -0.30 15.52 6.03
C GLY A 54 -0.62 14.23 6.80
N GLU A 55 -1.90 14.06 7.17
CA GLU A 55 -2.35 12.79 7.74
C GLU A 55 -2.26 11.67 6.71
N LEU A 56 -1.57 10.59 7.06
CA LEU A 56 -1.52 9.40 6.23
C LEU A 56 -2.81 8.60 6.35
N ALA A 57 -3.20 7.89 5.31
CA ALA A 57 -4.27 6.90 5.40
C ALA A 57 -3.85 5.71 6.29
N ALA A 58 -4.82 4.99 6.86
CA ALA A 58 -4.56 3.81 7.69
C ALA A 58 -3.71 2.74 6.97
N ALA A 59 -4.02 2.47 5.70
CA ALA A 59 -3.26 1.54 4.86
C ALA A 59 -1.81 2.00 4.64
N THR A 60 -1.58 3.30 4.44
CA THR A 60 -0.23 3.86 4.31
C THR A 60 0.56 3.75 5.60
N ARG A 61 -0.09 3.95 6.77
CA ARG A 61 0.55 3.71 8.06
C ARG A 61 0.91 2.23 8.24
N TYR A 62 0.05 1.31 7.81
CA TYR A 62 0.37 -0.12 7.82
C TYR A 62 1.61 -0.44 6.97
N ASP A 63 1.65 0.03 5.72
CA ASP A 63 2.81 -0.14 4.83
C ASP A 63 4.10 0.43 5.44
N LEU A 64 3.98 1.56 6.14
CA LEU A 64 5.08 2.21 6.84
C LEU A 64 5.61 1.36 8.00
N ALA A 65 4.71 0.77 8.80
CA ALA A 65 5.09 -0.15 9.88
C ALA A 65 5.80 -1.41 9.35
N CYS A 66 5.32 -1.97 8.24
CA CYS A 66 6.00 -3.06 7.53
C CYS A 66 7.41 -2.64 7.10
N SER A 67 7.57 -1.45 6.51
CA SER A 67 8.87 -0.94 6.05
C SER A 67 9.84 -0.72 7.21
N GLN A 68 9.36 -0.24 8.36
CA GLN A 68 10.16 -0.08 9.59
C GLN A 68 10.59 -1.45 10.16
N SER A 69 9.68 -2.43 10.24
CA SER A 69 10.00 -3.80 10.65
C SER A 69 11.03 -4.47 9.74
N ARG A 70 10.89 -4.30 8.41
CA ARG A 70 11.86 -4.82 7.43
C ARG A 70 13.23 -4.14 7.55
N LEU A 71 13.27 -2.83 7.76
CA LEU A 71 14.52 -2.12 8.00
C LEU A 71 15.20 -2.55 9.31
N ALA A 72 14.42 -2.81 10.38
CA ALA A 72 14.96 -3.37 11.61
C ALA A 72 15.66 -4.72 11.37
N THR A 73 15.08 -5.56 10.51
CA THR A 73 15.67 -6.83 10.09
C THR A 73 16.98 -6.60 9.33
N GLN A 74 17.01 -5.68 8.36
CA GLN A 74 18.23 -5.33 7.62
C GLN A 74 19.36 -4.82 8.51
N TRP A 75 19.05 -4.00 9.52
CA TRP A 75 20.05 -3.56 10.52
C TRP A 75 20.67 -4.73 11.29
N GLY A 76 19.82 -5.68 11.73
CA GLY A 76 20.26 -6.88 12.42
C GLY A 76 21.14 -7.79 11.56
N GLU A 77 20.85 -7.89 10.26
CA GLU A 77 21.58 -8.75 9.32
C GLU A 77 22.78 -8.08 8.63
N SER A 78 23.05 -6.80 8.89
CA SER A 78 24.03 -6.00 8.13
C SER A 78 23.76 -5.99 6.62
N LYS A 79 22.48 -5.88 6.22
CA LYS A 79 22.03 -5.87 4.81
C LYS A 79 21.15 -4.66 4.49
N VAL A 80 21.46 -3.51 5.08
CA VAL A 80 20.78 -2.26 4.76
C VAL A 80 21.12 -1.87 3.32
N LEU A 81 20.09 -1.66 2.52
CA LEU A 81 20.22 -1.16 1.15
C LEU A 81 20.06 0.36 1.14
N ARG A 82 20.82 1.03 0.27
CA ARG A 82 20.73 2.48 0.07
C ARG A 82 20.76 2.81 -1.42
N LEU A 83 20.00 3.79 -1.85
CA LEU A 83 20.12 4.34 -3.20
C LEU A 83 21.48 5.01 -3.40
N GLY A 84 22.07 4.99 -4.59
CA GLY A 84 23.26 5.78 -4.94
C GLY A 84 22.98 6.80 -6.03
N LYS A 85 23.90 7.77 -6.20
CA LYS A 85 23.92 8.62 -7.41
C LYS A 85 24.33 7.78 -8.64
N ASP A 86 25.29 6.90 -8.42
CA ASP A 86 25.79 5.86 -9.30
C ASP A 86 26.05 4.58 -8.47
N GLU A 87 26.64 3.56 -9.09
CA GLU A 87 26.99 2.32 -8.42
C GLU A 87 28.08 2.47 -7.35
N ALA A 88 29.10 3.29 -7.60
CA ALA A 88 30.18 3.51 -6.63
C ALA A 88 29.66 4.16 -5.35
N HIS A 89 28.85 5.21 -5.49
CA HIS A 89 28.24 5.90 -4.36
C HIS A 89 27.21 5.02 -3.62
N ARG A 90 26.45 4.17 -4.32
CA ARG A 90 25.58 3.18 -3.67
C ARG A 90 26.41 2.25 -2.78
N ASN A 91 27.48 1.68 -3.33
CA ASN A 91 28.32 0.73 -2.62
C ASN A 91 28.97 1.39 -1.39
N GLU A 92 29.41 2.65 -1.51
CA GLU A 92 29.93 3.43 -0.38
C GLU A 92 28.88 3.63 0.73
N GLN A 93 27.65 3.98 0.38
CA GLN A 93 26.58 4.18 1.36
C GLN A 93 26.14 2.88 2.05
N GLU A 94 26.02 1.80 1.30
CA GLU A 94 25.70 0.48 1.86
C GLU A 94 26.84 -0.03 2.73
N PHE A 95 28.10 0.17 2.31
CA PHE A 95 29.26 -0.14 3.13
C PHE A 95 29.25 0.68 4.42
N ALA A 96 29.03 2.00 4.34
CA ALA A 96 28.99 2.89 5.50
C ALA A 96 27.87 2.54 6.49
N ALA A 97 26.71 2.05 6.01
CA ALA A 97 25.64 1.57 6.87
C ALA A 97 25.99 0.22 7.51
N ASN A 98 26.46 -0.74 6.72
CA ASN A 98 26.62 -2.12 7.16
C ASN A 98 27.93 -2.39 7.92
N SER A 99 28.92 -1.50 7.81
CA SER A 99 30.19 -1.53 8.57
C SER A 99 30.13 -0.83 9.93
N GLN A 100 28.97 -0.28 10.31
CA GLN A 100 28.80 0.34 11.63
C GLN A 100 29.04 -0.67 12.76
N PRO A 101 29.55 -0.21 13.92
CA PRO A 101 29.70 -1.04 15.10
C PRO A 101 28.40 -1.78 15.44
N GLU A 102 28.52 -3.03 15.91
CA GLU A 102 27.36 -3.86 16.22
C GLU A 102 26.39 -3.18 17.20
N ALA A 103 26.91 -2.47 18.21
CA ALA A 103 26.11 -1.73 19.16
C ALA A 103 25.26 -0.63 18.50
N GLU A 104 25.79 0.07 17.49
CA GLU A 104 25.04 1.11 16.78
C GLU A 104 23.98 0.49 15.87
N ARG A 105 24.30 -0.58 15.15
CA ARG A 105 23.29 -1.30 14.34
C ARG A 105 22.18 -1.89 15.21
N ALA A 106 22.52 -2.43 16.39
CA ALA A 106 21.55 -2.91 17.36
C ALA A 106 20.63 -1.79 17.87
N ARG A 107 21.19 -0.60 18.12
CA ARG A 107 20.41 0.60 18.47
C ARG A 107 19.46 1.02 17.35
N GLN A 108 19.92 1.03 16.09
CA GLN A 108 19.07 1.38 14.94
C GLN A 108 17.97 0.34 14.72
N LYS A 109 18.29 -0.96 14.86
CA LYS A 109 17.29 -2.03 14.86
C LYS A 109 16.22 -1.79 15.92
N ALA A 110 16.61 -1.55 17.17
CA ALA A 110 15.67 -1.30 18.27
C ALA A 110 14.79 -0.08 18.00
N GLN A 111 15.38 1.03 17.52
CA GLN A 111 14.61 2.23 17.16
C GLN A 111 13.58 1.95 16.07
N MET A 112 13.91 1.12 15.07
CA MET A 112 12.96 0.76 14.02
C MET A 112 11.83 -0.13 14.53
N ILE A 113 12.11 -1.04 15.48
CA ILE A 113 11.06 -1.85 16.13
C ILE A 113 10.09 -0.97 16.92
N GLU A 114 10.59 -0.02 17.72
CA GLU A 114 9.74 0.93 18.44
C GLU A 114 8.81 1.69 17.49
N ARG A 115 9.40 2.29 16.45
CA ARG A 115 8.62 3.03 15.44
C ARG A 115 7.60 2.15 14.73
N ALA A 116 7.94 0.89 14.45
CA ALA A 116 7.04 -0.05 13.82
C ALA A 116 5.82 -0.36 14.70
N PHE A 117 5.99 -0.53 16.02
CA PHE A 117 4.88 -0.68 16.95
C PHE A 117 3.99 0.57 17.00
N GLU A 118 4.61 1.75 17.17
CA GLU A 118 3.89 3.03 17.22
C GLU A 118 3.08 3.26 15.94
N THR A 119 3.70 3.05 14.78
CA THR A 119 3.09 3.27 13.47
C THR A 119 1.97 2.27 13.20
N LEU A 120 2.16 1.00 13.58
CA LEU A 120 1.14 -0.03 13.44
C LEU A 120 -0.08 0.27 14.31
N GLU A 121 0.13 0.72 15.55
CA GLU A 121 -0.96 1.14 16.43
C GLU A 121 -1.73 2.33 15.84
N LEU A 122 -1.01 3.33 15.31
CA LEU A 122 -1.65 4.45 14.60
C LEU A 122 -2.43 3.99 13.37
N ALA A 123 -1.98 2.94 12.66
CA ALA A 123 -2.72 2.35 11.54
C ALA A 123 -4.06 1.77 12.01
N PHE A 124 -4.05 0.96 13.08
CA PHE A 124 -5.27 0.37 13.65
C PHE A 124 -6.24 1.43 14.18
N ARG A 125 -5.72 2.42 14.93
CA ARG A 125 -6.52 3.56 15.42
C ARG A 125 -7.13 4.40 14.28
N ALA A 126 -6.45 4.46 13.15
CA ALA A 126 -6.95 5.13 11.94
C ALA A 126 -7.92 4.26 11.11
N GLY A 127 -8.27 3.05 11.56
CA GLY A 127 -9.28 2.20 10.93
C GLY A 127 -8.72 1.00 10.13
N TYR A 128 -7.42 0.73 10.17
CA TYR A 128 -6.89 -0.54 9.66
C TYR A 128 -7.50 -1.68 10.50
N SER A 129 -8.14 -2.64 9.84
CA SER A 129 -8.95 -3.67 10.53
C SER A 129 -8.66 -5.08 10.07
N ASN A 130 -7.69 -5.26 9.17
CA ASN A 130 -7.25 -6.60 8.77
C ASN A 130 -6.25 -7.16 9.80
N ALA A 131 -6.68 -7.30 11.06
CA ALA A 131 -5.84 -7.81 12.13
C ALA A 131 -5.27 -9.20 11.76
N ALA A 132 -6.08 -10.05 11.13
CA ALA A 132 -5.67 -11.37 10.66
C ALA A 132 -4.53 -11.33 9.63
N GLN A 133 -4.40 -10.27 8.82
CA GLN A 133 -3.23 -10.07 7.98
C GLN A 133 -2.03 -9.67 8.83
N ALA A 134 -2.16 -8.64 9.67
CA ALA A 134 -1.06 -8.16 10.51
C ALA A 134 -0.46 -9.26 11.41
N SER A 135 -1.29 -10.23 11.84
CA SER A 135 -0.86 -11.39 12.63
C SER A 135 0.11 -12.34 11.92
N ARG A 136 0.10 -12.36 10.59
CA ARG A 136 0.83 -13.35 9.76
C ARG A 136 1.68 -12.72 8.66
N ASP A 137 1.69 -11.39 8.56
CA ASP A 137 2.41 -10.68 7.51
C ASP A 137 3.92 -10.83 7.72
N PRO A 138 4.65 -11.49 6.82
CA PRO A 138 6.09 -11.69 6.98
C PRO A 138 6.87 -10.37 7.00
N ASP A 139 6.28 -9.28 6.52
CA ASP A 139 6.93 -7.97 6.57
C ASP A 139 6.93 -7.36 7.99
N LEU A 140 6.11 -7.90 8.91
CA LEU A 140 6.09 -7.56 10.34
C LEU A 140 6.91 -8.51 11.23
N ASN A 141 7.75 -9.38 10.66
CA ASN A 141 8.49 -10.41 11.42
C ASN A 141 9.34 -9.86 12.58
N ALA A 142 9.91 -8.65 12.45
CA ALA A 142 10.69 -8.04 13.54
C ALA A 142 9.81 -7.68 14.76
N LEU A 143 8.52 -7.41 14.53
CA LEU A 143 7.53 -7.24 15.59
C LEU A 143 7.08 -8.60 16.11
N HIS A 144 6.76 -9.56 15.24
CA HIS A 144 6.27 -10.89 15.64
C HIS A 144 7.21 -11.64 16.59
N THR A 145 8.52 -11.43 16.42
CA THR A 145 9.57 -12.04 17.24
C THR A 145 9.90 -11.24 18.50
N ASP A 146 9.32 -10.05 18.68
CA ASP A 146 9.47 -9.24 19.88
C ASP A 146 8.50 -9.72 20.98
N GLY A 147 8.99 -9.80 22.22
CA GLY A 147 8.21 -10.31 23.35
C GLY A 147 6.95 -9.49 23.68
N ARG A 148 6.86 -8.24 23.20
CA ARG A 148 5.66 -7.39 23.38
C ARG A 148 4.53 -7.73 22.42
N TRP A 149 4.81 -8.45 21.33
CA TRP A 149 3.84 -8.72 20.28
C TRP A 149 2.53 -9.35 20.75
N PRO A 150 2.52 -10.40 21.60
CA PRO A 150 1.25 -11.03 22.00
C PRO A 150 0.31 -10.06 22.71
N ALA A 151 0.84 -9.27 23.66
CA ALA A 151 0.07 -8.28 24.40
C ALA A 151 -0.35 -7.09 23.51
N PHE A 152 0.54 -6.64 22.61
CA PHE A 152 0.23 -5.60 21.64
C PHE A 152 -0.91 -6.02 20.71
N PHE A 153 -0.78 -7.20 20.10
CA PHE A 153 -1.68 -7.68 19.08
C PHE A 153 -3.07 -8.00 19.66
N ALA A 154 -3.14 -8.57 20.87
CA ALA A 154 -4.41 -8.77 21.55
C ALA A 154 -5.20 -7.46 21.74
N ARG A 155 -4.52 -6.35 22.10
CA ARG A 155 -5.16 -5.03 22.19
C ARG A 155 -5.66 -4.52 20.83
N MET A 156 -4.87 -4.70 19.77
CA MET A 156 -5.26 -4.28 18.43
C MET A 156 -6.43 -5.10 17.88
N GLU A 157 -6.46 -6.40 18.15
CA GLU A 157 -7.58 -7.26 17.77
C GLU A 157 -8.88 -6.84 18.48
N GLU A 158 -8.80 -6.54 19.78
CA GLU A 158 -9.94 -6.02 20.54
C GLU A 158 -10.41 -4.66 20.01
N LEU A 159 -9.49 -3.75 19.70
CA LEU A 159 -9.80 -2.47 19.07
C LEU A 159 -10.59 -2.67 17.77
N VAL A 160 -10.15 -3.60 16.91
CA VAL A 160 -10.85 -3.92 15.65
C VAL A 160 -12.22 -4.54 15.90
N LYS A 161 -12.37 -5.43 16.88
CA LYS A 161 -13.65 -6.06 17.25
C LYS A 161 -14.65 -5.04 17.81
N SER A 162 -14.17 -4.08 18.61
CA SER A 162 -14.98 -3.04 19.23
C SER A 162 -15.33 -1.87 18.30
N ALA A 163 -14.61 -1.74 17.18
CA ALA A 163 -14.86 -0.68 16.22
C ALA A 163 -16.25 -0.90 15.59
N PRO A 164 -17.07 0.16 15.44
CA PRO A 164 -18.29 0.06 14.65
C PRO A 164 -17.93 -0.48 13.27
N ALA A 165 -18.71 -1.42 12.74
CA ALA A 165 -18.61 -1.80 11.35
C ALA A 165 -18.86 -0.54 10.51
N LEU A 166 -17.79 0.15 10.11
CA LEU A 166 -17.90 1.37 9.34
C LEU A 166 -18.50 0.99 7.99
N PRO A 167 -19.68 1.52 7.63
CA PRO A 167 -20.17 1.44 6.27
C PRO A 167 -19.23 2.27 5.40
N GLY A 168 -18.25 1.61 4.81
CA GLY A 168 -17.38 2.16 3.79
C GLY A 168 -17.57 1.36 2.52
N PRO A 169 -17.42 1.98 1.33
CA PRO A 169 -17.45 1.24 0.08
C PRO A 169 -16.44 0.10 0.17
N GLU A 170 -16.82 -1.07 -0.35
CA GLU A 170 -16.03 -2.29 -0.28
C GLU A 170 -14.55 -1.99 -0.52
N ARG A 171 -13.69 -2.29 0.46
CA ARG A 171 -12.25 -2.07 0.32
C ARG A 171 -11.75 -2.82 -0.91
N ALA A 172 -11.03 -2.12 -1.75
CA ALA A 172 -10.76 -2.55 -3.11
C ALA A 172 -9.32 -2.23 -3.51
N VAL A 173 -8.74 -3.12 -4.32
CA VAL A 173 -7.41 -2.92 -4.89
C VAL A 173 -7.55 -2.34 -6.28
N VAL A 174 -7.04 -1.12 -6.46
CA VAL A 174 -7.15 -0.39 -7.73
C VAL A 174 -5.84 -0.53 -8.50
N VAL A 175 -5.91 -0.96 -9.75
CA VAL A 175 -4.79 -0.97 -10.70
C VAL A 175 -4.50 0.48 -11.10
N LEU A 176 -3.29 0.98 -10.80
CA LEU A 176 -2.89 2.33 -11.22
C LEU A 176 -2.18 2.32 -12.58
N GLY A 177 -1.48 1.22 -12.88
CA GLY A 177 -0.78 1.06 -14.15
C GLY A 177 0.07 -0.21 -14.15
N PHE A 178 0.64 -0.52 -15.30
CA PHE A 178 1.50 -1.67 -15.52
C PHE A 178 2.50 -1.40 -16.63
N GLN A 179 3.57 -2.19 -16.65
CA GLN A 179 4.52 -2.15 -17.75
C GLN A 179 3.87 -2.69 -19.03
N ALA A 180 4.13 -2.05 -20.17
CA ALA A 180 3.73 -2.56 -21.47
C ALA A 180 4.32 -3.97 -21.71
N ASP A 181 3.57 -4.82 -22.41
CA ASP A 181 3.86 -6.23 -22.65
C ASP A 181 3.98 -7.11 -21.40
N SER A 182 3.65 -6.59 -20.22
CA SER A 182 3.57 -7.37 -18.99
C SER A 182 2.42 -8.38 -19.04
N GLN A 183 2.39 -9.28 -18.07
CA GLN A 183 1.27 -10.21 -17.95
C GLN A 183 -0.07 -9.50 -17.71
N ALA A 184 -0.10 -8.42 -16.94
CA ALA A 184 -1.31 -7.64 -16.72
C ALA A 184 -1.81 -7.00 -18.02
N ASP A 185 -0.89 -6.46 -18.82
CA ASP A 185 -1.19 -5.89 -20.13
C ASP A 185 -1.76 -6.95 -21.08
N ARG A 186 -1.07 -8.10 -21.20
CA ARG A 186 -1.52 -9.23 -22.03
C ARG A 186 -2.83 -9.85 -21.54
N ALA A 187 -3.11 -9.76 -20.25
CA ALA A 187 -4.36 -10.24 -19.65
C ALA A 187 -5.51 -9.24 -19.83
N GLY A 188 -5.25 -8.04 -20.35
CA GLY A 188 -6.26 -7.03 -20.63
C GLY A 188 -6.74 -6.25 -19.40
N LEU A 189 -5.92 -6.23 -18.33
CA LEU A 189 -6.13 -5.27 -17.24
C LEU A 189 -5.97 -3.86 -17.80
N LYS A 190 -6.69 -2.91 -17.20
CA LYS A 190 -6.59 -1.50 -17.50
C LYS A 190 -6.31 -0.70 -16.22
N PRO A 191 -5.70 0.48 -16.34
CA PRO A 191 -5.73 1.45 -15.24
C PRO A 191 -7.16 1.66 -14.74
N PHE A 192 -7.31 1.82 -13.44
CA PHE A 192 -8.56 1.95 -12.69
C PHE A 192 -9.41 0.68 -12.58
N ASP A 193 -8.94 -0.46 -13.07
CA ASP A 193 -9.55 -1.75 -12.76
C ASP A 193 -9.47 -2.02 -11.26
N VAL A 194 -10.58 -2.48 -10.70
CA VAL A 194 -10.70 -2.80 -9.28
C VAL A 194 -10.72 -4.31 -9.09
N ILE A 195 -9.62 -4.85 -8.56
CA ILE A 195 -9.49 -6.27 -8.23
C ILE A 195 -10.09 -6.49 -6.84
N TRP A 196 -11.05 -7.41 -6.75
CA TRP A 196 -11.76 -7.71 -5.50
C TRP A 196 -11.75 -9.20 -5.13
N GLN A 197 -11.32 -10.08 -6.04
CA GLN A 197 -11.14 -11.51 -5.76
C GLN A 197 -9.98 -12.11 -6.57
N VAL A 198 -9.29 -13.11 -6.00
CA VAL A 198 -8.32 -13.96 -6.69
C VAL A 198 -8.58 -15.42 -6.33
N ASN A 199 -8.82 -16.29 -7.33
CA ASN A 199 -9.12 -17.71 -7.14
C ASN A 199 -10.21 -17.98 -6.09
N GLY A 200 -11.28 -17.17 -6.08
CA GLY A 200 -12.36 -17.29 -5.10
C GLY A 200 -12.10 -16.59 -3.75
N GLU A 201 -10.86 -16.19 -3.47
CA GLU A 201 -10.51 -15.49 -2.24
C GLU A 201 -10.70 -13.98 -2.38
N ARG A 202 -11.50 -13.39 -1.49
CA ARG A 202 -11.74 -11.94 -1.50
C ARG A 202 -10.46 -11.19 -1.15
N VAL A 203 -10.14 -10.16 -1.92
CA VAL A 203 -8.98 -9.28 -1.69
C VAL A 203 -9.46 -7.85 -1.49
N SER A 204 -9.08 -7.27 -0.36
CA SER A 204 -9.52 -5.94 0.07
C SER A 204 -8.41 -4.90 0.06
N ASP A 205 -7.16 -5.35 -0.04
CA ASP A 205 -5.97 -4.53 0.06
C ASP A 205 -4.81 -5.18 -0.70
N PHE A 206 -3.72 -4.43 -0.87
CA PHE A 206 -2.58 -4.88 -1.67
C PHE A 206 -1.88 -6.09 -1.06
N GLY A 207 -1.82 -6.20 0.27
CA GLY A 207 -1.22 -7.35 0.94
C GLY A 207 -2.01 -8.63 0.69
N ALA A 208 -3.33 -8.57 0.85
CA ALA A 208 -4.25 -9.66 0.54
C ALA A 208 -4.14 -10.07 -0.94
N LEU A 209 -4.10 -9.10 -1.86
CA LEU A 209 -3.88 -9.35 -3.27
C LEU A 209 -2.54 -10.07 -3.49
N ARG A 210 -1.43 -9.53 -2.99
CA ARG A 210 -0.08 -10.12 -3.12
C ARG A 210 -0.03 -11.56 -2.63
N LEU A 211 -0.62 -11.86 -1.47
CA LEU A 211 -0.64 -13.21 -0.93
C LEU A 211 -1.48 -14.17 -1.78
N ALA A 212 -2.67 -13.74 -2.20
CA ALA A 212 -3.54 -14.56 -3.04
C ALA A 212 -2.89 -14.88 -4.39
N LEU A 213 -2.08 -13.96 -4.92
CA LEU A 213 -1.29 -14.14 -6.13
C LEU A 213 -0.10 -15.08 -5.99
N LEU A 214 0.41 -15.26 -4.76
CA LEU A 214 1.52 -16.17 -4.46
C LEU A 214 1.05 -17.60 -4.20
N LYS A 215 -0.26 -17.82 -4.02
CA LYS A 215 -0.83 -19.16 -3.86
C LYS A 215 -0.77 -19.91 -5.19
N GLY A 216 -0.45 -21.20 -5.12
CA GLY A 216 -0.31 -22.07 -6.28
C GLY A 216 1.11 -22.20 -6.83
N ARG A 217 1.25 -23.03 -7.86
CA ARG A 217 2.55 -23.38 -8.47
C ARG A 217 2.97 -22.35 -9.51
N VAL A 218 4.28 -22.18 -9.72
CA VAL A 218 4.80 -21.34 -10.81
C VAL A 218 4.24 -21.84 -12.13
N GLY A 219 3.71 -20.92 -12.95
CA GLY A 219 3.06 -21.22 -14.24
C GLY A 219 1.59 -21.63 -14.14
N GLU A 220 1.03 -21.75 -12.93
CA GLU A 220 -0.40 -21.98 -12.73
C GLU A 220 -1.20 -20.73 -13.12
N SER A 221 -2.41 -20.92 -13.67
CA SER A 221 -3.32 -19.81 -13.95
C SER A 221 -4.05 -19.38 -12.68
N LEU A 222 -4.10 -18.07 -12.42
CA LEU A 222 -4.90 -17.44 -11.37
C LEU A 222 -6.03 -16.65 -12.02
N THR A 223 -7.21 -16.74 -11.44
CA THR A 223 -8.43 -16.04 -11.88
C THR A 223 -8.66 -14.82 -10.99
N LEU A 224 -8.54 -13.63 -11.57
CA LEU A 224 -8.88 -12.37 -10.91
C LEU A 224 -10.32 -12.01 -11.22
N LYS A 225 -11.12 -11.62 -10.21
CA LYS A 225 -12.37 -10.88 -10.46
C LYS A 225 -12.11 -9.39 -10.39
N VAL A 226 -12.50 -8.72 -11.46
CA VAL A 226 -12.23 -7.32 -11.70
C VAL A 226 -13.54 -6.59 -11.94
N ARG A 227 -13.67 -5.40 -11.36
CA ARG A 227 -14.69 -4.41 -11.70
C ARG A 227 -14.04 -3.28 -12.46
N ARG A 228 -14.57 -2.96 -13.64
CA ARG A 228 -14.19 -1.76 -14.39
C ARG A 228 -15.33 -0.77 -14.35
N TYR A 229 -15.12 0.33 -13.65
CA TYR A 229 -16.12 1.38 -13.51
C TYR A 229 -16.20 2.23 -14.77
N LYS A 230 -17.38 2.80 -15.02
CA LYS A 230 -17.63 3.70 -16.15
C LYS A 230 -17.50 5.14 -15.68
N PHE A 231 -17.01 5.99 -16.58
CA PHE A 231 -16.76 7.40 -16.32
C PHE A 231 -17.38 8.26 -17.42
N THR A 232 -17.66 9.52 -17.09
CA THR A 232 -17.90 10.58 -18.08
C THR A 232 -16.59 10.90 -18.83
N PRO A 233 -16.65 11.58 -19.99
CA PRO A 233 -15.44 12.09 -20.66
C PRO A 233 -14.61 13.01 -19.76
N GLU A 234 -15.24 13.69 -18.81
CA GLU A 234 -14.62 14.59 -17.83
C GLU A 234 -13.96 13.84 -16.65
N GLY A 235 -14.18 12.52 -16.54
CA GLY A 235 -13.54 11.66 -15.54
C GLY A 235 -14.38 11.35 -14.30
N ASP A 236 -15.65 11.78 -14.27
CA ASP A 236 -16.56 11.51 -13.14
C ASP A 236 -17.14 10.10 -13.23
N PHE A 237 -17.25 9.39 -12.10
CA PHE A 237 -17.89 8.08 -12.06
C PHE A 237 -19.36 8.16 -12.49
N LEU A 238 -19.79 7.23 -13.34
CA LEU A 238 -21.19 7.13 -13.74
C LEU A 238 -21.99 6.28 -12.75
N PRO A 239 -23.10 6.77 -12.20
CA PRO A 239 -23.98 5.96 -11.38
C PRO A 239 -24.64 4.86 -12.23
N GLN A 240 -24.95 3.74 -11.59
CA GLN A 240 -25.92 2.80 -12.13
C GLN A 240 -27.30 3.44 -11.98
N VAL A 241 -28.06 3.49 -13.06
CA VAL A 241 -29.39 4.12 -13.06
C VAL A 241 -30.50 3.09 -13.11
N GLY A 242 -31.57 3.34 -12.35
CA GLY A 242 -32.83 2.61 -12.43
C GLY A 242 -33.61 2.93 -13.70
N GLN A 243 -34.73 2.23 -13.92
CA GLN A 243 -35.62 2.49 -15.06
C GLN A 243 -36.23 3.90 -15.03
N ASP A 244 -36.28 4.52 -13.86
CA ASP A 244 -36.75 5.89 -13.61
C ASP A 244 -35.67 6.96 -13.86
N GLY A 245 -34.46 6.55 -14.28
CA GLY A 245 -33.33 7.42 -14.54
C GLY A 245 -32.60 7.91 -13.29
N LYS A 246 -32.99 7.46 -12.09
CA LYS A 246 -32.34 7.86 -10.84
C LYS A 246 -31.16 6.92 -10.49
N PRO A 247 -30.12 7.41 -9.81
CA PRO A 247 -29.06 6.57 -9.29
C PRO A 247 -29.60 5.49 -8.35
N LEU A 248 -29.21 4.24 -8.59
CA LEU A 248 -29.47 3.16 -7.65
C LEU A 248 -28.58 3.32 -6.44
N LEU A 249 -29.16 3.09 -5.25
CA LEU A 249 -28.44 3.10 -4.00
C LEU A 249 -28.22 1.67 -3.50
N ASP A 250 -27.15 1.44 -2.74
CA ASP A 250 -26.96 0.21 -1.97
C ASP A 250 -27.78 0.21 -0.68
N ASP A 251 -27.67 -0.88 0.08
CA ASP A 251 -28.37 -1.08 1.36
C ASP A 251 -27.95 -0.08 2.44
N GLN A 252 -26.87 0.66 2.21
CA GLN A 252 -26.34 1.70 3.09
C GLN A 252 -26.67 3.11 2.57
N GLY A 253 -27.41 3.23 1.46
CA GLY A 253 -27.81 4.50 0.87
C GLY A 253 -26.72 5.18 0.03
N PHE A 254 -25.63 4.49 -0.30
CA PHE A 254 -24.60 5.02 -1.21
C PHE A 254 -24.92 4.70 -2.67
N VAL A 255 -24.50 5.58 -3.57
CA VAL A 255 -24.67 5.38 -5.01
C VAL A 255 -23.93 4.12 -5.48
N ARG A 256 -24.66 3.22 -6.13
CA ARG A 256 -24.07 2.12 -6.89
C ARG A 256 -23.51 2.67 -8.19
N TRP A 257 -22.22 2.46 -8.42
CA TRP A 257 -21.57 2.91 -9.65
C TRP A 257 -21.72 1.89 -10.77
N ALA A 258 -21.90 2.39 -11.99
CA ALA A 258 -21.93 1.56 -13.17
C ALA A 258 -20.55 0.94 -13.38
N CYS A 259 -20.48 -0.39 -13.38
CA CYS A 259 -19.28 -1.14 -13.69
C CYS A 259 -19.58 -2.36 -14.57
N GLU A 260 -18.57 -2.85 -15.26
CA GLU A 260 -18.56 -4.20 -15.83
C GLU A 260 -17.74 -5.12 -14.92
N GLU A 261 -18.27 -6.30 -14.59
CA GLU A 261 -17.52 -7.35 -13.93
C GLU A 261 -16.87 -8.25 -14.98
N ARG A 262 -15.61 -8.62 -14.74
CA ARG A 262 -14.83 -9.47 -15.62
C ARG A 262 -13.96 -10.42 -14.84
N GLU A 263 -13.71 -11.58 -15.43
CA GLU A 263 -12.67 -12.50 -14.98
C GLU A 263 -11.44 -12.32 -15.85
N VAL A 264 -10.29 -12.15 -15.21
CA VAL A 264 -9.01 -11.96 -15.87
C VAL A 264 -8.06 -13.08 -15.44
N GLN A 265 -7.48 -13.76 -16.43
CA GLN A 265 -6.56 -14.87 -16.21
C GLN A 265 -5.12 -14.36 -16.28
N ILE A 266 -4.33 -14.64 -15.24
CA ILE A 266 -2.90 -14.35 -15.19
C ILE A 266 -2.12 -15.60 -14.79
N LYS A 267 -0.87 -15.77 -15.22
CA LYS A 267 -0.02 -16.90 -14.83
C LYS A 267 0.84 -16.54 -13.61
N ARG A 268 0.85 -17.36 -12.56
CA ARG A 268 1.72 -17.15 -11.41
C ARG A 268 3.19 -17.15 -11.86
N GLY A 269 3.87 -16.02 -11.73
CA GLY A 269 5.28 -15.84 -12.09
C GLY A 269 6.27 -16.31 -11.01
N THR A 270 7.56 -16.26 -11.33
CA THR A 270 8.69 -16.52 -10.40
C THR A 270 9.05 -15.29 -9.56
N THR A 271 8.88 -14.09 -10.11
CA THR A 271 9.18 -12.81 -9.46
C THR A 271 8.01 -12.29 -8.63
N ARG A 272 8.31 -11.71 -7.46
CA ARG A 272 7.34 -11.14 -6.49
C ARG A 272 6.60 -9.89 -7.00
N SER A 273 6.82 -9.46 -8.24
CA SER A 273 6.20 -8.31 -8.88
C SER A 273 5.46 -8.75 -10.14
N LEU A 274 4.15 -8.56 -10.17
CA LEU A 274 3.34 -8.86 -11.37
C LEU A 274 3.41 -7.74 -12.44
N GLY A 275 4.38 -6.83 -12.35
CA GLY A 275 4.54 -5.76 -13.32
C GLY A 275 3.44 -4.69 -13.29
N PHE A 276 2.61 -4.66 -12.24
CA PHE A 276 1.63 -3.59 -12.00
C PHE A 276 1.87 -2.85 -10.69
N VAL A 277 1.60 -1.54 -10.74
CA VAL A 277 1.48 -0.67 -9.57
C VAL A 277 0.01 -0.65 -9.18
N VAL A 278 -0.28 -0.99 -7.94
CA VAL A 278 -1.65 -1.03 -7.39
C VAL A 278 -1.70 -0.20 -6.12
N ASN A 279 -2.84 0.44 -5.88
CA ASN A 279 -3.12 1.16 -4.65
C ASN A 279 -4.11 0.37 -3.81
N ALA A 280 -3.75 0.11 -2.55
CA ALA A 280 -4.71 -0.28 -1.53
C ALA A 280 -5.41 0.99 -1.06
N SER A 281 -6.59 1.27 -1.61
CA SER A 281 -7.39 2.34 -1.05
C SER A 281 -8.11 1.87 0.19
N SER A 282 -7.87 2.52 1.32
CA SER A 282 -8.80 2.52 2.44
C SER A 282 -10.02 3.37 2.02
N GLY A 283 -10.85 2.82 1.14
CA GLY A 283 -11.90 3.57 0.44
C GLY A 283 -11.34 4.44 -0.69
N LEU A 284 -11.78 4.16 -1.93
CA LEU A 284 -11.67 5.01 -3.14
C LEU A 284 -10.50 6.01 -3.13
N GLY A 285 -9.30 5.50 -3.35
CA GLY A 285 -8.05 6.26 -3.37
C GLY A 285 -7.72 6.74 -4.78
N LEU A 286 -8.67 7.44 -5.38
CA LEU A 286 -8.55 8.34 -6.54
C LEU A 286 -9.83 9.15 -6.57
N GLY A 287 -9.86 10.27 -5.83
CA GLY A 287 -10.86 11.34 -5.93
C GLY A 287 -12.32 10.94 -5.69
N PHE A 288 -12.96 11.59 -4.74
CA PHE A 288 -14.40 11.52 -4.46
C PHE A 288 -14.86 10.29 -3.67
N ILE A 289 -14.91 10.47 -2.35
CA ILE A 289 -16.12 10.09 -1.62
C ILE A 289 -17.17 11.13 -2.06
N PRO A 290 -18.18 10.82 -2.90
CA PRO A 290 -19.30 11.74 -2.99
C PRO A 290 -20.03 11.66 -1.65
N ALA A 291 -20.32 12.85 -1.11
CA ALA A 291 -21.14 13.00 0.08
C ALA A 291 -22.41 12.12 -0.03
N PRO A 292 -23.00 11.67 1.11
CA PRO A 292 -24.28 10.99 1.10
C PRO A 292 -25.29 11.80 0.28
N TYR A 293 -26.01 11.12 -0.63
CA TYR A 293 -27.06 11.71 -1.43
C TYR A 293 -28.05 12.40 -0.49
N ARG A 294 -28.12 13.74 -0.52
CA ARG A 294 -29.17 14.50 0.13
C ARG A 294 -30.26 14.76 -0.91
N PRO A 295 -31.52 14.35 -0.65
CA PRO A 295 -32.63 14.55 -1.57
C PRO A 295 -32.92 16.03 -1.83
#